data_AF-A0A7I7NMR8-F1
#
_entry.id   AF-A0A7I7NMR8-F1
#
_cell.length_a   1.000
_cell.length_b   1.000
_cell.length_c   1.000
_cell.angle_alpha   90.00
_cell.angle_beta   90.00
_cell.angle_gamma   90.00
#
_symmetry.space_group_name_H-M   'P 1'
#
loop_
_entity.id
_entity.type
_entity.pdbx_description
1 polymer ?
#
loop_
_entity_poly.entity_id
_entity_poly.type
_entity_poly.pdbx_seq_one_letter_code
_entity_poly.pdbx_strand_id
1 'polypeptide(L)' 'MRNRSKITKGPGSRAAGIAMAYKLIEAAQSRWRAVNAPHLVALVRAGAKFENGKLVERPDEPVTEETQKEEAA' A
#
# COMPACT_ATOMS: atom_id res chain seq x y z
N MET A 1 34.23 6.55 23.80
CA MET A 1 34.04 6.39 22.34
C MET A 1 32.83 5.48 22.11
N ARG A 2 31.80 5.93 21.39
CA ARG A 2 30.49 5.26 21.27
C ARG A 2 30.58 4.06 20.31
N ASN A 3 29.96 2.93 20.67
CA ASN A 3 29.94 1.64 19.96
C ASN A 3 29.22 1.67 18.59
N ARG A 4 29.72 2.43 17.61
CA ARG A 4 29.14 2.49 16.25
C ARG A 4 30.08 2.09 15.11
N SER A 5 31.15 1.37 15.40
CA SER A 5 32.12 0.90 14.40
C SER A 5 32.00 -0.59 14.06
N LYS A 6 30.97 -1.31 14.52
CA LYS A 6 30.76 -2.71 14.14
C LYS A 6 30.19 -2.79 12.72
N ILE A 7 31.07 -3.13 11.77
CA ILE A 7 30.67 -3.62 10.45
C ILE A 7 29.88 -4.92 10.67
N THR A 8 28.64 -4.95 10.20
CA THR A 8 27.85 -6.18 10.22
C THR A 8 28.47 -7.16 9.23
N LYS A 9 28.74 -8.40 9.68
CA LYS A 9 29.04 -9.47 8.73
C LYS A 9 27.79 -9.66 7.88
N GLY A 10 27.95 -9.51 6.57
CA GLY A 10 26.88 -9.82 5.60
C GLY A 10 26.42 -11.27 5.72
N PRO A 11 25.42 -11.70 4.95
CA PRO A 11 24.69 -12.94 5.15
C PRO A 11 25.49 -14.26 4.99
N GLY A 12 26.82 -14.21 4.85
CA GLY A 12 27.71 -15.37 4.75
C GLY A 12 27.63 -16.12 3.41
N SER A 13 26.51 -16.05 2.70
CA SER A 13 26.32 -16.55 1.34
C SER A 13 25.18 -15.81 0.62
N ARG A 14 25.12 -15.95 -0.71
CA ARG A 14 24.03 -15.39 -1.53
C ARG A 14 22.67 -15.98 -1.16
N ALA A 15 22.61 -17.30 -0.94
CA ALA A 15 21.38 -17.99 -0.60
C ALA A 15 20.81 -17.50 0.74
N ALA A 16 21.67 -17.36 1.76
CA ALA A 16 21.28 -16.82 3.06
C ALA A 16 20.79 -15.36 2.98
N GLY A 17 21.39 -14.55 2.11
CA GLY A 17 20.96 -13.16 1.89
C GLY A 17 19.56 -13.07 1.28
N ILE A 18 19.27 -13.90 0.28
CA ILE A 18 17.95 -13.95 -0.36
C ILE A 18 16.90 -14.46 0.64
N ALA A 19 17.22 -15.50 1.40
CA ALA A 19 16.31 -16.03 2.43
C ALA A 19 15.98 -14.95 3.49
N MET A 20 16.98 -14.18 3.92
CA MET A 20 16.78 -13.08 4.85
C MET A 20 15.90 -11.96 4.25
N ALA A 21 16.13 -11.56 3.01
CA ALA A 21 15.31 -10.57 2.33
C ALA A 21 13.84 -11.03 2.18
N TYR A 22 13.63 -12.28 1.78
CA TYR A 22 12.29 -12.87 1.71
C TYR A 22 11.59 -12.83 3.07
N LYS A 23 12.25 -13.27 4.15
CA LYS A 23 11.66 -13.26 5.50
C LYS A 23 11.38 -11.85 6.02
N LEU A 24 12.20 -10.86 5.67
CA LEU A 24 11.93 -9.46 6.00
C LEU A 24 10.69 -8.92 5.28
N ILE A 25 10.51 -9.25 4.00
CA ILE A 25 9.33 -8.86 3.21
C ILE A 25 8.08 -9.59 3.72
N GLU A 26 8.18 -10.89 3.99
CA GLU A 26 7.08 -11.71 4.56
C GLU A 26 6.62 -11.16 5.92
N ALA A 27 7.56 -10.82 6.82
CA ALA A 27 7.26 -10.22 8.12
C ALA A 27 6.74 -8.77 8.02
N ALA A 28 7.03 -8.08 6.92
CA ALA A 28 6.50 -6.75 6.65
C ALA A 28 5.06 -6.82 6.09
N GLN A 29 4.75 -7.84 5.28
CA GLN A 29 3.43 -8.03 4.68
C GLN A 29 2.30 -8.05 5.72
N SER A 30 2.49 -8.71 6.84
CA SER A 30 1.49 -8.77 7.93
C SER A 30 1.32 -7.45 8.68
N ARG A 31 2.28 -6.53 8.56
CA ARG A 31 2.30 -5.25 9.29
C ARG A 31 1.96 -4.05 8.41
N TRP A 32 2.01 -4.18 7.09
CA TRP A 32 1.64 -3.10 6.20
C TRP A 32 0.12 -2.97 6.11
N ARG A 33 -0.37 -1.75 6.26
CA ARG A 33 -1.78 -1.45 6.08
C ARG A 33 -2.12 -1.55 4.59
N ALA A 34 -2.92 -2.54 4.23
CA ALA A 34 -3.45 -2.67 2.89
C ALA A 34 -4.29 -1.43 2.52
N VAL A 35 -4.28 -1.07 1.24
CA VAL A 35 -5.17 -0.04 0.71
C VAL A 35 -6.58 -0.65 0.63
N ASN A 36 -7.56 0.03 1.23
CA ASN A 36 -8.93 -0.49 1.32
C ASN A 36 -9.63 -0.65 -0.05
N ALA A 37 -9.25 0.15 -1.05
CA ALA A 37 -9.84 0.13 -2.39
C ALA A 37 -8.75 0.02 -3.46
N PRO A 38 -8.13 -1.17 -3.65
CA PRO A 38 -7.02 -1.34 -4.59
C PRO A 38 -7.43 -1.06 -6.05
N HIS A 39 -8.69 -1.31 -6.40
CA HIS A 39 -9.24 -1.02 -7.74
C HIS A 39 -9.26 0.48 -8.08
N LEU A 40 -9.30 1.38 -7.08
CA LEU A 40 -9.28 2.83 -7.27
C LEU A 40 -7.85 3.41 -7.36
N VAL A 41 -6.82 2.63 -6.99
CA VAL A 41 -5.43 3.11 -6.94
C VAL A 41 -4.93 3.53 -8.32
N ALA A 42 -5.40 2.90 -9.39
CA ALA A 42 -5.06 3.31 -10.76
C ALA A 42 -5.51 4.75 -11.05
N LEU A 43 -6.71 5.13 -10.60
CA LEU A 43 -7.28 6.47 -10.78
C LEU A 43 -6.56 7.50 -9.91
N VAL A 44 -6.23 7.14 -8.67
CA VAL A 44 -5.42 7.99 -7.78
C VAL A 44 -4.05 8.26 -8.40
N ARG A 45 -3.40 7.23 -8.96
CA ARG A 45 -2.11 7.37 -9.65
C ARG A 45 -2.21 8.23 -10.92
N ALA A 46 -3.35 8.21 -11.60
CA ALA A 46 -3.63 9.05 -12.75
C ALA A 46 -3.94 10.51 -12.39
N GLY A 47 -4.03 10.85 -11.09
CA GLY A 47 -4.27 12.22 -10.60
C GLY A 47 -5.74 12.59 -10.45
N ALA A 48 -6.66 11.62 -10.47
CA ALA A 48 -8.07 11.87 -10.23
C ALA A 48 -8.33 12.36 -8.79
N LYS A 49 -9.26 13.30 -8.61
CA LYS A 49 -9.58 13.87 -7.30
C LYS A 49 -10.58 12.97 -6.57
N PHE A 50 -10.28 12.71 -5.29
CA PHE A 50 -11.16 11.99 -4.38
C PHE A 50 -11.51 12.87 -3.19
N GLU A 51 -12.79 12.97 -2.87
CA GLU A 51 -13.28 13.60 -1.64
C GLU A 51 -13.95 12.52 -0.78
N ASN A 52 -13.47 12.35 0.46
CA ASN A 52 -13.96 11.32 1.39
C ASN A 52 -14.00 9.89 0.80
N GLY A 53 -13.09 9.57 -0.13
CA GLY A 53 -13.01 8.27 -0.79
C GLY A 53 -13.91 8.08 -2.01
N LYS A 54 -14.62 9.11 -2.45
CA LYS A 54 -15.46 9.10 -3.67
C LYS A 54 -14.77 9.88 -4.79
N LEU A 55 -14.80 9.32 -5.99
CA LEU A 55 -14.24 9.93 -7.19
C LEU A 55 -15.10 11.14 -7.59
N VAL A 56 -14.47 12.29 -7.79
CA VAL A 56 -15.13 13.50 -8.30
C VAL A 56 -14.84 13.63 -9.78
N GLU A 57 -15.83 13.35 -10.63
CA GLU A 57 -15.70 13.42 -12.09
C GLU A 57 -15.87 14.86 -12.63
N ARG A 58 -16.65 15.71 -11.93
CA ARG A 58 -16.95 17.09 -12.32
C ARG A 58 -16.96 18.02 -11.10
N PRO A 59 -16.27 19.18 -11.11
CA PRO A 59 -16.14 20.06 -9.95
C PRO A 59 -17.41 20.84 -9.55
N ASP A 60 -18.51 20.75 -10.33
CA ASP A 60 -19.76 21.49 -10.08
C ASP A 60 -20.98 20.60 -9.71
N GLU A 61 -20.84 19.27 -9.69
CA GLU A 61 -21.94 18.37 -9.32
C GLU A 61 -21.75 17.83 -7.90
N PRO A 62 -22.74 18.03 -6.99
CA PRO A 62 -22.68 17.46 -5.66
C PRO A 62 -22.66 15.93 -5.75
N VAL A 63 -21.71 15.33 -5.04
CA VAL A 63 -21.42 13.89 -4.98
C VAL A 63 -22.70 13.09 -4.81
N THR A 64 -23.22 12.54 -5.90
CA THR A 64 -24.44 11.73 -5.87
C THR A 64 -24.05 10.30 -5.49
N GLU A 65 -24.56 9.85 -4.35
CA GLU A 65 -24.39 8.48 -3.85
C GLU A 65 -25.26 7.52 -4.66
N GLU A 66 -24.77 7.03 -5.79
CA GLU A 66 -25.48 6.00 -6.57
C GLU A 66 -24.58 4.79 -6.82
N THR A 67 -24.33 3.97 -5.78
CA THR A 67 -23.97 2.54 -5.98
C THR A 67 -24.24 1.64 -4.75
N GLN A 68 -25.13 2.03 -3.83
CA GLN A 68 -25.54 1.15 -2.71
C GLN A 68 -27.04 0.85 -2.75
N LYS A 69 -27.52 0.28 -3.86
CA LYS A 69 -28.89 -0.26 -3.96
C LYS A 69 -29.03 -1.33 -5.04
N GLU A 70 -28.11 -2.29 -5.08
CA GLU A 70 -28.30 -3.50 -5.92
C GLU A 70 -27.60 -4.72 -5.32
N GLU A 71 -27.72 -4.93 -4.01
CA GLU A 71 -27.38 -6.23 -3.39
C GLU A 71 -28.32 -6.51 -2.20
N ALA A 72 -29.62 -6.31 -2.43
CA ALA A 72 -30.70 -6.77 -1.57
C ALA A 72 -31.95 -6.99 -2.43
N ALA A 73 -31.89 -8.00 -3.28
CA ALA A 73 -33.04 -8.61 -3.94
C ALA A 73 -32.84 -10.13 -3.99
#